data_AF-A0A2T9XYA1-F1
#
_entry.id   AF-A0A2T9XYA1-F1
#
_cell.length_a   1.000
_cell.length_b   1.000
_cell.length_c   1.000
_cell.angle_alpha   90.00
_cell.angle_beta   90.00
_cell.angle_gamma   90.00
#
_symmetry.space_group_name_H-M   'P 1'
#
loop_
_entity.id
_entity.type
_entity.pdbx_description
1 polymer ?
#
loop_
_entity_poly.entity_id
_entity_poly.type
_entity_poly.pdbx_seq_one_letter_code
_entity_poly.pdbx_strand_id
1 'polypeptide(L)'
;MNSDSSVRLNSIFILKRVFKKHKDEIREFAFREMERLGDEQKIEDKMNIDETNQANDQNLESQSEKMTDSSSTSQDSRIILELFVAIMSLDIELIYKYFDKYAKSDPFMQQLMRQVLNPLIKFELKATTGTKATNGTEHNRIQPIINKMLTDCPPGGESLLLKIIVLALEKESAIHSKINVESVVDFINNRNLGGKYLILLLGFVKKDVIVSNMSHLIKMLDGSEEVNNLFKMAIKKILIHQDVNDTEKLSKEELIKVIHYIEPSKVGGLKKLAMGLELLFSMKDVFDPTILGSSLKMVINSSEEIPTMLMRSIMVVYKLHPIMKSYLSGLLNLMVINSTHPVADKEHDPNKSDEGTNSHKHPIWENEKLWNGFLLCFDILKPNSFVVLKTLPEKQRNEIILKYPEVLTEMEKIERDEEPVSLEQSSVN
;
A
#
# COMPACT_ATOMS: atom_id res chain seq x y z
N MET A 1 -45.54 11.94 14.53
CA MET A 1 -44.16 11.43 14.38
C MET A 1 -43.84 10.23 15.30
N ASN A 2 -44.79 9.32 15.61
CA ASN A 2 -44.55 8.12 16.45
C ASN A 2 -45.10 6.80 15.86
N SER A 3 -45.71 6.82 14.67
CA SER A 3 -46.31 5.63 14.03
C SER A 3 -45.29 4.70 13.37
N ASP A 4 -44.13 5.23 12.96
CA ASP A 4 -43.18 4.50 12.13
C ASP A 4 -42.37 3.44 12.91
N SER A 5 -42.04 3.71 14.18
CA SER A 5 -41.29 2.76 15.04
C SER A 5 -42.10 1.51 15.40
N SER A 6 -43.39 1.68 15.75
CA SER A 6 -44.27 0.57 16.13
C SER A 6 -44.65 -0.30 14.92
N VAL A 7 -44.88 0.31 13.76
CA VAL A 7 -45.11 -0.42 12.50
C VAL A 7 -43.88 -1.24 12.12
N ARG A 8 -42.66 -0.66 12.22
CA ARG A 8 -41.40 -1.37 11.98
C ARG A 8 -41.16 -2.52 12.96
N LEU A 9 -41.46 -2.33 14.24
CA LEU A 9 -41.30 -3.40 15.23
C LEU A 9 -42.25 -4.56 14.96
N ASN A 10 -43.52 -4.26 14.66
CA ASN A 10 -44.55 -5.25 14.34
C ASN A 10 -44.23 -6.00 13.05
N SER A 11 -43.76 -5.30 12.00
CA SER A 11 -43.34 -5.96 10.77
C SER A 11 -42.11 -6.85 10.97
N ILE A 12 -41.15 -6.49 11.82
CA ILE A 12 -40.03 -7.38 12.21
C ILE A 12 -40.54 -8.63 12.95
N PHE A 13 -41.48 -8.48 13.89
CA PHE A 13 -42.06 -9.62 14.63
C PHE A 13 -42.87 -10.55 13.72
N ILE A 14 -43.65 -9.98 12.79
CA ILE A 14 -44.39 -10.73 11.76
C ILE A 14 -43.40 -11.47 10.87
N LEU A 15 -42.35 -10.79 10.38
CA LEU A 15 -41.32 -11.41 9.54
C LEU A 15 -40.66 -12.60 10.26
N LYS A 16 -40.28 -12.45 11.53
CA LYS A 16 -39.70 -13.55 12.34
C LYS A 16 -40.66 -14.72 12.51
N ARG A 17 -41.95 -14.45 12.75
CA ARG A 17 -42.98 -15.47 12.96
C ARG A 17 -43.33 -16.21 11.66
N VAL A 18 -43.41 -15.48 10.56
CA VAL A 18 -43.70 -16.00 9.22
C VAL A 18 -42.50 -16.79 8.68
N PHE A 19 -41.28 -16.29 8.89
CA PHE A 19 -40.04 -16.99 8.53
C PHE A 19 -39.88 -18.32 9.27
N LYS A 20 -40.28 -18.40 10.54
CA LYS A 20 -40.25 -19.66 11.32
C LYS A 20 -41.20 -20.73 10.76
N LYS A 21 -42.25 -20.32 10.02
CA LYS A 21 -43.30 -21.21 9.51
C LYS A 21 -43.14 -21.56 8.03
N HIS A 22 -42.60 -20.65 7.21
CA HIS A 22 -42.49 -20.77 5.75
C HIS A 22 -41.07 -20.46 5.26
N LYS A 23 -40.06 -21.06 5.91
CA LYS A 23 -38.63 -20.74 5.69
C LYS A 23 -38.23 -20.83 4.21
N ASP A 24 -38.57 -21.92 3.54
CA ASP A 24 -38.10 -22.19 2.18
C ASP A 24 -38.86 -21.36 1.12
N GLU A 25 -40.16 -21.13 1.29
CA GLU A 25 -40.95 -20.27 0.40
C GLU A 25 -40.48 -18.81 0.41
N ILE A 26 -40.11 -18.30 1.59
CA ILE A 26 -39.60 -16.93 1.75
C ILE A 26 -38.18 -16.80 1.20
N ARG A 27 -37.34 -17.83 1.37
CA ARG A 27 -36.01 -17.90 0.76
C ARG A 27 -36.09 -17.85 -0.76
N GLU A 28 -36.98 -18.65 -1.36
CA GLU A 28 -37.18 -18.69 -2.82
C GLU A 28 -37.82 -17.40 -3.35
N PHE A 29 -38.74 -16.79 -2.61
CA PHE A 29 -39.29 -15.48 -2.96
C PHE A 29 -38.21 -14.39 -2.94
N ALA A 30 -37.44 -14.30 -1.86
CA ALA A 30 -36.38 -13.30 -1.73
C ALA A 30 -35.27 -13.48 -2.78
N PHE A 31 -34.94 -14.72 -3.12
CA PHE A 31 -33.96 -15.02 -4.15
C PHE A 31 -34.46 -14.62 -5.54
N ARG A 32 -35.71 -14.94 -5.89
CA ARG A 32 -36.32 -14.55 -7.15
C ARG A 32 -36.35 -13.05 -7.34
N GLU A 33 -36.76 -12.30 -6.32
CA GLU A 33 -36.79 -10.84 -6.39
C GLU A 33 -35.37 -10.24 -6.46
N MET A 34 -34.38 -10.87 -5.82
CA MET A 34 -32.98 -10.48 -5.97
C MET A 34 -32.42 -10.81 -7.37
N GLU A 35 -32.82 -11.91 -8.00
CA GLU A 35 -32.41 -12.23 -9.36
C GLU A 35 -32.95 -11.22 -10.37
N ARG A 36 -34.19 -10.77 -10.20
CA ARG A 36 -34.84 -9.76 -11.06
C ARG A 36 -34.13 -8.42 -11.07
N LEU A 37 -33.47 -8.04 -9.97
CA LEU A 37 -32.65 -6.83 -9.88
C LEU A 37 -31.47 -6.90 -10.86
N GLY A 38 -31.54 -6.13 -11.95
CA GLY A 38 -30.49 -6.05 -12.98
C GLY A 38 -30.84 -6.71 -14.32
N ASP A 39 -31.96 -7.45 -14.41
CA ASP A 39 -32.52 -7.86 -15.70
C ASP A 39 -33.41 -6.76 -16.30
N GLU A 40 -34.06 -5.93 -15.47
CA GLU A 40 -34.89 -4.80 -15.92
C GLU A 40 -34.06 -3.71 -16.64
N GLN A 41 -32.85 -3.40 -16.16
CA GLN A 41 -31.94 -2.44 -16.83
C GLN A 41 -31.47 -2.93 -18.21
N LYS A 42 -31.28 -4.24 -18.40
CA LYS A 42 -30.90 -4.80 -19.72
C LYS A 42 -32.04 -4.77 -20.74
N ILE A 43 -33.29 -4.67 -20.29
CA ILE A 43 -34.47 -4.60 -21.18
C ILE A 43 -34.65 -3.15 -21.64
N GLU A 44 -34.50 -2.17 -20.75
CA GLU A 44 -34.56 -0.73 -21.10
C GLU A 44 -33.42 -0.31 -22.04
N ASP A 45 -32.20 -0.79 -21.81
CA ASP A 45 -31.06 -0.50 -22.70
C ASP A 45 -31.23 -1.11 -24.10
N LYS A 46 -31.94 -2.24 -24.21
CA LYS A 46 -32.26 -2.86 -25.52
C LYS A 46 -33.38 -2.12 -26.25
N MET A 47 -34.39 -1.63 -25.54
CA MET A 47 -35.49 -0.86 -26.14
C MET A 47 -35.02 0.52 -26.63
N ASN A 48 -34.10 1.18 -25.92
CA ASN A 48 -33.54 2.48 -26.36
C ASN A 48 -32.69 2.39 -27.65
N ILE A 49 -32.02 1.25 -27.91
CA ILE A 49 -31.21 1.09 -29.13
C ILE A 49 -32.08 0.88 -30.37
N ASP A 50 -33.24 0.21 -30.23
CA ASP A 50 -34.16 -0.04 -31.34
C ASP A 50 -35.01 1.20 -31.71
N GLU A 51 -35.32 2.09 -30.75
CA GLU A 51 -36.09 3.32 -31.04
C GLU A 51 -35.27 4.43 -31.72
N THR A 52 -33.93 4.40 -31.64
CA THR A 52 -33.09 5.48 -32.20
C THR A 52 -32.95 5.40 -33.74
N ASN A 53 -33.45 4.35 -34.40
CA ASN A 53 -33.32 4.17 -35.86
C ASN A 53 -34.57 4.50 -36.68
N GLN A 54 -35.68 4.92 -36.07
CA GLN A 54 -36.86 5.38 -36.83
C GLN A 54 -37.59 6.53 -36.11
N ALA A 55 -37.18 7.77 -36.42
CA ALA A 55 -38.05 8.93 -36.67
C ALA A 55 -37.32 10.26 -36.36
N ASN A 56 -36.78 10.88 -37.41
CA ASN A 56 -36.71 12.35 -37.47
C ASN A 56 -38.11 12.84 -37.83
N ASP A 57 -38.83 13.45 -36.88
CA ASP A 57 -39.43 14.80 -37.01
C ASP A 57 -40.43 15.05 -35.86
N GLN A 58 -40.32 16.24 -35.25
CA GLN A 58 -41.36 16.95 -34.48
C GLN A 58 -41.89 16.31 -33.18
N ASN A 59 -41.37 16.73 -32.02
CA ASN A 59 -42.16 17.53 -31.06
C ASN A 59 -41.33 17.98 -29.85
N LEU A 60 -41.50 19.25 -29.50
CA LEU A 60 -40.76 19.96 -28.46
C LEU A 60 -41.63 20.03 -27.18
N GLU A 61 -41.97 18.89 -26.56
CA GLU A 61 -42.75 18.91 -25.30
C GLU A 61 -42.56 17.72 -24.33
N SER A 62 -41.62 16.79 -24.56
CA SER A 62 -41.46 15.57 -23.74
C SER A 62 -40.21 15.56 -22.83
N GLN A 63 -39.74 16.71 -22.35
CA GLN A 63 -38.55 16.78 -21.49
C GLN A 63 -38.83 16.77 -19.97
N SER A 64 -40.08 16.70 -19.50
CA SER A 64 -40.36 16.66 -18.04
C SER A 64 -40.57 15.27 -17.44
N GLU A 65 -40.72 14.20 -18.23
CA GLU A 65 -40.96 12.83 -17.71
C GLU A 65 -39.69 11.97 -17.58
N LYS A 66 -38.57 12.32 -18.23
CA LYS A 66 -37.32 11.53 -18.17
C LYS A 66 -36.51 11.67 -16.87
N MET A 67 -36.84 12.60 -15.98
CA MET A 67 -36.09 12.84 -14.73
C MET A 67 -36.64 12.09 -13.50
N THR A 68 -37.85 11.54 -13.55
CA THR A 68 -38.49 10.91 -12.37
C THR A 68 -38.21 9.40 -12.24
N ASP A 69 -38.06 8.68 -13.36
CA ASP A 69 -38.07 7.21 -13.37
C ASP A 69 -36.75 6.53 -12.94
N SER A 70 -35.62 7.21 -13.09
CA SER A 70 -34.33 6.69 -12.58
C SER A 70 -34.24 6.76 -11.05
N SER A 71 -35.05 7.62 -10.41
CA SER A 71 -35.05 7.81 -8.95
C SER A 71 -35.94 6.79 -8.22
N SER A 72 -37.08 6.40 -8.81
CA SER A 72 -37.99 5.37 -8.30
C SER A 72 -37.36 3.98 -8.37
N THR A 73 -36.82 3.60 -9.53
CA THR A 73 -36.18 2.29 -9.77
C THR A 73 -34.99 2.03 -8.83
N SER A 74 -34.25 3.08 -8.48
CA SER A 74 -33.14 3.02 -7.50
C SER A 74 -33.63 2.81 -6.06
N GLN A 75 -34.77 3.40 -5.69
CA GLN A 75 -35.39 3.20 -4.37
C GLN A 75 -36.01 1.80 -4.24
N ASP A 76 -36.67 1.31 -5.28
CA ASP A 76 -37.28 -0.03 -5.29
C ASP A 76 -36.19 -1.12 -5.19
N SER A 77 -35.11 -0.95 -5.95
CA SER A 77 -33.92 -1.81 -5.85
C SER A 77 -33.35 -1.85 -4.44
N ARG A 78 -33.30 -0.69 -3.77
CA ARG A 78 -32.81 -0.58 -2.40
C ARG A 78 -33.73 -1.28 -1.39
N ILE A 79 -35.05 -1.13 -1.53
CA ILE A 79 -36.03 -1.76 -0.64
C ILE A 79 -35.94 -3.29 -0.74
N ILE A 80 -35.83 -3.83 -1.96
CA ILE A 80 -35.68 -5.27 -2.20
C ILE A 80 -34.37 -5.79 -1.57
N LEU A 81 -33.27 -5.05 -1.72
CA LEU A 81 -32.00 -5.39 -1.08
C LEU A 81 -32.09 -5.32 0.46
N GLU A 82 -32.75 -4.30 1.02
CA GLU A 82 -32.95 -4.16 2.46
C GLU A 82 -33.81 -5.31 3.03
N LEU A 83 -34.84 -5.73 2.30
CA LEU A 83 -35.64 -6.91 2.62
C LEU A 83 -34.78 -8.18 2.60
N PHE A 84 -33.97 -8.37 1.55
CA PHE A 84 -33.10 -9.54 1.46
C PHE A 84 -32.07 -9.58 2.58
N VAL A 85 -31.46 -8.45 2.92
CA VAL A 85 -30.52 -8.32 4.04
C VAL A 85 -31.23 -8.57 5.37
N ALA A 86 -32.47 -8.10 5.55
CA ALA A 86 -33.27 -8.44 6.72
C ALA A 86 -33.54 -9.96 6.83
N ILE A 87 -33.78 -10.64 5.71
CA ILE A 87 -33.93 -12.11 5.70
C ILE A 87 -32.60 -12.81 5.97
N MET A 88 -31.50 -12.30 5.43
CA MET A 88 -30.13 -12.81 5.69
C MET A 88 -29.76 -12.72 7.17
N SER A 89 -30.27 -11.71 7.90
CA SER A 89 -30.11 -11.63 9.36
C SER A 89 -30.75 -12.80 10.12
N LEU A 90 -31.78 -13.43 9.53
CA LEU A 90 -32.45 -14.61 10.07
C LEU A 90 -31.79 -15.91 9.61
N ASP A 91 -31.14 -15.89 8.45
CA ASP A 91 -30.51 -17.04 7.82
C ASP A 91 -29.27 -16.65 7.01
N ILE A 92 -28.11 -16.86 7.62
CA ILE A 92 -26.83 -16.36 7.12
C ILE A 92 -26.30 -17.22 5.96
N GLU A 93 -26.86 -18.41 5.71
CA GLU A 93 -26.56 -19.23 4.52
C GLU A 93 -26.88 -18.48 3.21
N LEU A 94 -27.78 -17.50 3.24
CA LEU A 94 -28.11 -16.69 2.07
C LEU A 94 -27.00 -15.73 1.63
N ILE A 95 -25.96 -15.57 2.45
CA ILE A 95 -24.80 -14.74 2.09
C ILE A 95 -24.07 -15.30 0.86
N TYR A 96 -24.03 -16.62 0.66
CA TYR A 96 -23.39 -17.21 -0.54
C TYR A 96 -24.09 -16.77 -1.82
N LYS A 97 -25.42 -16.85 -1.83
CA LYS A 97 -26.25 -16.37 -2.95
C LYS A 97 -26.11 -14.85 -3.16
N TYR A 98 -25.91 -14.09 -2.07
CA TYR A 98 -25.63 -12.66 -2.15
C TYR A 98 -24.30 -12.35 -2.84
N PHE A 99 -23.24 -13.12 -2.52
CA PHE A 99 -21.94 -13.03 -3.17
C PHE A 99 -22.01 -13.42 -4.66
N ASP A 100 -22.79 -14.46 -5.01
CA ASP A 100 -23.00 -14.86 -6.40
C ASP A 100 -23.70 -13.78 -7.23
N LYS A 101 -24.73 -13.14 -6.65
CA LYS A 101 -25.40 -12.02 -7.33
C LYS A 101 -24.46 -10.84 -7.45
N TYR A 102 -23.76 -10.49 -6.38
CA TYR A 102 -22.81 -9.38 -6.36
C TYR A 102 -21.73 -9.51 -7.45
N ALA A 103 -21.18 -10.72 -7.63
CA ALA A 103 -20.20 -11.01 -8.67
C ALA A 103 -20.73 -10.78 -10.11
N LYS A 104 -22.04 -10.93 -10.32
CA LYS A 104 -22.71 -10.77 -11.63
C LYS A 104 -23.32 -9.38 -11.84
N SER A 105 -23.39 -8.56 -10.80
CA SER A 105 -24.00 -7.23 -10.81
C SER A 105 -23.06 -6.15 -11.38
N ASP A 106 -23.65 -5.08 -11.90
CA ASP A 106 -22.94 -3.89 -12.39
C ASP A 106 -22.35 -3.04 -11.23
N PRO A 107 -21.43 -2.09 -11.49
CA PRO A 107 -20.75 -1.33 -10.45
C PRO A 107 -21.68 -0.52 -9.53
N PHE A 108 -22.80 -0.01 -10.06
CA PHE A 108 -23.77 0.75 -9.28
C PHE A 108 -24.53 -0.16 -8.31
N MET A 109 -25.04 -1.30 -8.79
CA MET A 109 -25.70 -2.29 -7.92
C MET A 109 -24.73 -2.87 -6.89
N GLN A 110 -23.47 -3.15 -7.26
CA GLN A 110 -22.45 -3.56 -6.29
C GLN A 110 -22.23 -2.50 -5.20
N GLN A 111 -22.27 -1.20 -5.53
CA GLN A 111 -22.17 -0.14 -4.54
C GLN A 111 -23.38 -0.10 -3.60
N LEU A 112 -24.59 -0.23 -4.14
CA LEU A 112 -25.82 -0.26 -3.36
C LEU A 112 -25.85 -1.47 -2.42
N MET A 113 -25.48 -2.66 -2.93
CA MET A 113 -25.33 -3.89 -2.14
C MET A 113 -24.34 -3.69 -0.97
N ARG A 114 -23.16 -3.11 -1.23
CA ARG A 114 -22.19 -2.77 -0.17
C ARG A 114 -22.79 -1.85 0.90
N GLN A 115 -23.57 -0.84 0.50
CA GLN A 115 -24.16 0.12 1.43
C GLN A 115 -25.21 -0.54 2.34
N VAL A 116 -26.09 -1.37 1.77
CA VAL A 116 -27.18 -2.03 2.50
C VAL A 116 -26.67 -3.13 3.43
N LEU A 117 -25.57 -3.80 3.07
CA LEU A 117 -25.00 -4.87 3.91
C LEU A 117 -24.24 -4.33 5.15
N ASN A 118 -23.65 -3.14 5.07
CA ASN A 118 -22.83 -2.56 6.15
C ASN A 118 -23.55 -2.49 7.51
N PRO A 119 -24.80 -1.99 7.62
CA PRO A 119 -25.55 -1.98 8.88
C PRO A 119 -25.75 -3.38 9.48
N LEU A 120 -26.03 -4.40 8.65
CA LEU A 120 -26.25 -5.76 9.11
C LEU A 120 -24.97 -6.36 9.70
N ILE A 121 -23.85 -6.26 8.97
CA ILE A 121 -22.54 -6.72 9.46
C ILE A 121 -22.22 -6.03 10.79
N LYS A 122 -22.45 -4.71 10.85
CA LYS A 122 -22.23 -3.93 12.07
C LYS A 122 -23.14 -4.35 13.23
N PHE A 123 -24.35 -4.83 12.98
CA PHE A 123 -25.29 -5.31 13.98
C PHE A 123 -24.91 -6.68 14.50
N GLU A 124 -24.64 -7.64 13.61
CA GLU A 124 -24.22 -8.99 13.96
C GLU A 124 -22.91 -9.00 14.76
N LEU A 125 -21.97 -8.11 14.45
CA LEU A 125 -20.73 -7.93 15.21
C LEU A 125 -20.93 -7.23 16.57
N LYS A 126 -22.00 -6.42 16.74
CA LYS A 126 -22.30 -5.74 18.02
C LYS A 126 -23.00 -6.67 19.01
N ALA A 127 -23.85 -7.57 18.53
CA ALA A 127 -24.51 -8.57 19.36
C ALA A 127 -23.51 -9.47 20.11
N THR A 128 -22.27 -9.55 19.62
CA THR A 128 -21.18 -10.33 20.21
C THR A 128 -20.43 -9.60 21.33
N THR A 129 -20.43 -8.26 21.37
CA THR A 129 -19.64 -7.46 22.34
C THR A 129 -20.46 -6.86 23.47
N GLY A 130 -21.79 -6.87 23.34
CA GLY A 130 -22.71 -6.12 24.18
C GLY A 130 -23.60 -6.95 25.09
N THR A 131 -23.08 -7.96 25.79
CA THR A 131 -23.70 -8.48 27.03
C THR A 131 -22.72 -9.42 27.71
N LYS A 132 -22.45 -9.22 29.01
CA LYS A 132 -21.97 -10.29 29.88
C LYS A 132 -23.03 -11.39 29.88
N ALA A 133 -22.96 -12.31 28.93
CA ALA A 133 -23.87 -13.43 28.82
C ALA A 133 -23.37 -14.55 29.74
N THR A 134 -24.06 -14.71 30.86
CA THR A 134 -24.16 -16.00 31.52
C THR A 134 -24.69 -17.00 30.50
N ASN A 135 -23.98 -18.12 30.36
CA ASN A 135 -24.23 -19.27 29.49
C ASN A 135 -23.59 -19.14 28.09
N GLY A 136 -22.51 -19.90 27.93
CA GLY A 136 -21.64 -19.86 26.77
C GLY A 136 -22.28 -20.40 25.50
N THR A 137 -22.30 -19.55 24.47
CA THR A 137 -22.08 -19.87 23.06
C THR A 137 -22.03 -18.53 22.33
N GLU A 138 -20.85 -17.92 22.31
CA GLU A 138 -20.57 -16.74 21.48
C GLU A 138 -20.77 -17.12 20.00
N HIS A 139 -21.96 -16.89 19.47
CA HIS A 139 -22.29 -17.14 18.08
C HIS A 139 -21.66 -16.06 17.19
N ASN A 140 -20.34 -16.10 17.00
CA ASN A 140 -19.69 -15.37 15.93
C ASN A 140 -19.97 -16.10 14.60
N ARG A 141 -21.21 -15.95 14.08
CA ARG A 141 -21.68 -16.68 12.89
C ARG A 141 -21.04 -16.19 11.58
N ILE A 142 -20.45 -14.99 11.61
CA ILE A 142 -19.79 -14.38 10.45
C ILE A 142 -18.37 -14.93 10.28
N GLN A 143 -17.66 -15.24 11.37
CA GLN A 143 -16.31 -15.83 11.37
C GLN A 143 -16.17 -17.10 10.50
N PRO A 144 -16.98 -18.17 10.68
CA PRO A 144 -16.84 -19.39 9.87
C PRO A 144 -17.16 -19.14 8.40
N ILE A 145 -18.00 -18.15 8.11
CA ILE A 145 -18.35 -17.75 6.75
C ILE A 145 -17.20 -17.00 6.11
N ILE A 146 -16.54 -16.08 6.82
CA ILE A 146 -15.31 -15.45 6.33
C ILE A 146 -14.27 -16.52 5.98
N ASN A 147 -14.05 -17.49 6.87
CA ASN A 147 -13.08 -18.57 6.62
C ASN A 147 -13.44 -19.43 5.40
N LYS A 148 -14.73 -19.77 5.22
CA LYS A 148 -15.19 -20.51 4.04
C LYS A 148 -15.17 -19.68 2.76
N MET A 149 -15.43 -18.38 2.85
CA MET A 149 -15.35 -17.45 1.72
C MET A 149 -13.92 -17.16 1.30
N LEU A 150 -12.95 -17.23 2.21
CA LEU A 150 -11.53 -17.17 1.84
C LEU A 150 -11.12 -18.36 0.96
N THR A 151 -11.79 -19.51 1.04
CA THR A 151 -11.51 -20.66 0.17
C THR A 151 -12.36 -20.70 -1.10
N ASP A 152 -13.64 -20.35 -1.01
CA ASP A 152 -14.63 -20.51 -2.10
C ASP A 152 -15.29 -19.19 -2.52
N CYS A 153 -14.49 -18.12 -2.69
CA CYS A 153 -15.01 -16.84 -3.16
C CYS A 153 -15.30 -16.85 -4.67
N PRO A 154 -16.50 -16.43 -5.13
CA PRO A 154 -16.76 -16.24 -6.55
C PRO A 154 -15.93 -15.06 -7.10
N PRO A 155 -15.44 -15.15 -8.35
CA PRO A 155 -14.65 -14.09 -8.97
C PRO A 155 -15.50 -12.82 -9.11
N GLY A 156 -15.00 -11.69 -8.62
CA GLY A 156 -15.73 -10.41 -8.51
C GLY A 156 -16.27 -10.13 -7.10
N GLY A 157 -16.39 -11.14 -6.24
CA GLY A 157 -16.84 -11.03 -4.84
C GLY A 157 -15.78 -10.54 -3.85
N GLU A 158 -14.51 -10.49 -4.25
CA GLU A 158 -13.36 -10.26 -3.37
C GLU A 158 -13.42 -8.88 -2.69
N SER A 159 -13.91 -7.88 -3.43
CA SER A 159 -14.09 -6.52 -2.92
C SER A 159 -15.12 -6.43 -1.79
N LEU A 160 -16.18 -7.24 -1.84
CA LEU A 160 -17.17 -7.33 -0.78
C LEU A 160 -16.58 -8.06 0.43
N LEU A 161 -15.96 -9.23 0.21
CA LEU A 161 -15.34 -10.03 1.28
C LEU A 161 -14.34 -9.20 2.09
N LEU A 162 -13.43 -8.51 1.40
CA LEU A 162 -12.42 -7.69 2.05
C LEU A 162 -13.04 -6.51 2.82
N LYS A 163 -14.15 -5.94 2.33
CA LYS A 163 -14.87 -4.90 3.07
C LYS A 163 -15.50 -5.45 4.36
N ILE A 164 -16.06 -6.66 4.32
CA ILE A 164 -16.59 -7.36 5.50
C ILE A 164 -15.47 -7.60 6.52
N ILE A 165 -14.32 -8.10 6.06
CA ILE A 165 -13.15 -8.36 6.91
C ILE A 165 -12.66 -7.07 7.58
N VAL A 166 -12.52 -5.98 6.82
CA VAL A 166 -12.09 -4.69 7.37
C VAL A 166 -13.09 -4.16 8.41
N LEU A 167 -14.39 -4.28 8.15
CA LEU A 167 -15.42 -3.90 9.13
C LEU A 167 -15.41 -4.75 10.39
N ALA A 168 -15.04 -6.03 10.29
CA ALA A 168 -14.84 -6.90 11.43
C ALA A 168 -13.62 -6.47 12.26
N LEU A 169 -12.49 -6.23 11.59
CA LEU A 169 -11.23 -5.80 12.21
C LEU A 169 -11.31 -4.41 12.85
N GLU A 170 -12.04 -3.45 12.26
CA GLU A 170 -12.21 -2.09 12.81
C GLU A 170 -13.01 -2.06 14.12
N LYS A 171 -13.85 -3.08 14.37
CA LYS A 171 -14.78 -3.11 15.52
C LYS A 171 -14.33 -4.00 16.65
N GLU A 172 -13.68 -5.10 16.35
CA GLU A 172 -12.96 -5.87 17.36
C GLU A 172 -11.70 -5.08 17.67
N SER A 173 -11.71 -4.31 18.78
CA SER A 173 -10.49 -3.69 19.29
C SER A 173 -9.46 -4.80 19.48
N ALA A 174 -8.57 -4.92 18.49
CA ALA A 174 -7.20 -5.41 18.49
C ALA A 174 -6.90 -6.77 19.18
N ILE A 175 -7.41 -7.03 20.37
CA ILE A 175 -6.83 -7.99 21.31
C ILE A 175 -7.35 -9.43 21.08
N HIS A 176 -8.47 -9.65 20.37
CA HIS A 176 -9.05 -11.01 20.21
C HIS A 176 -9.72 -11.31 18.87
N SER A 177 -9.29 -10.73 17.74
CA SER A 177 -9.81 -11.22 16.46
C SER A 177 -9.25 -12.63 16.18
N LYS A 178 -10.12 -13.63 16.14
CA LYS A 178 -9.79 -15.01 15.69
C LYS A 178 -9.59 -15.06 14.16
N ILE A 179 -9.57 -13.92 13.48
CA ILE A 179 -9.40 -13.84 12.02
C ILE A 179 -7.91 -13.92 11.75
N ASN A 180 -7.48 -14.98 11.06
CA ASN A 180 -6.09 -15.08 10.64
C ASN A 180 -5.81 -14.08 9.51
N VAL A 181 -5.25 -12.92 9.87
CA VAL A 181 -4.89 -11.85 8.92
C VAL A 181 -3.91 -12.36 7.86
N GLU A 182 -3.05 -13.34 8.19
CA GLU A 182 -2.11 -13.97 7.26
C GLU A 182 -2.87 -14.72 6.14
N SER A 183 -3.94 -15.45 6.49
CA SER A 183 -4.79 -16.12 5.50
C SER A 183 -5.52 -15.15 4.55
N VAL A 184 -5.82 -13.93 5.02
CA VAL A 184 -6.41 -12.88 4.17
C VAL A 184 -5.37 -12.32 3.19
N VAL A 185 -4.13 -12.18 3.64
CA VAL A 185 -3.00 -11.79 2.79
C VAL A 185 -2.70 -12.87 1.75
N ASP A 186 -2.73 -14.14 2.13
CA ASP A 186 -2.57 -15.27 1.19
C ASP A 186 -3.69 -15.28 0.14
N PHE A 187 -4.93 -14.98 0.54
CA PHE A 187 -6.04 -14.83 -0.40
C PHE A 187 -5.79 -13.70 -1.42
N ILE A 188 -5.32 -12.53 -0.97
CA ILE A 188 -4.96 -11.41 -1.84
C ILE A 188 -3.87 -11.81 -2.84
N ASN A 189 -2.85 -12.52 -2.36
CA ASN A 189 -1.72 -12.95 -3.18
C ASN A 189 -2.13 -14.03 -4.19
N ASN A 190 -2.87 -15.06 -3.77
CA ASN A 190 -3.34 -16.14 -4.63
C ASN A 190 -4.29 -15.66 -5.74
N ARG A 191 -5.11 -14.65 -5.44
CA ARG A 191 -6.03 -14.03 -6.41
C ARG A 191 -5.38 -12.87 -7.19
N ASN A 192 -4.10 -12.55 -6.92
CA ASN A 192 -3.35 -11.43 -7.50
C ASN A 192 -4.16 -10.11 -7.46
N LEU A 193 -4.80 -9.84 -6.33
CA LEU A 193 -5.60 -8.64 -6.13
C LEU A 193 -4.67 -7.41 -6.00
N GLY A 194 -5.12 -6.26 -6.53
CA GLY A 194 -4.31 -5.05 -6.54
C GLY A 194 -3.94 -4.54 -5.13
N GLY A 195 -2.79 -3.84 -5.04
CA GLY A 195 -2.25 -3.31 -3.78
C GLY A 195 -3.23 -2.46 -2.96
N LYS A 196 -4.26 -1.86 -3.60
CA LYS A 196 -5.34 -1.10 -2.95
C LYS A 196 -6.06 -1.87 -1.84
N TYR A 197 -6.20 -3.18 -1.98
CA TYR A 197 -6.86 -4.04 -1.01
C TYR A 197 -5.99 -4.27 0.22
N LEU A 198 -4.68 -4.39 0.03
CA LEU A 198 -3.71 -4.51 1.11
C LEU A 198 -3.74 -3.27 2.01
N ILE A 199 -3.90 -2.06 1.44
CA ILE A 199 -3.97 -0.79 2.20
C ILE A 199 -5.02 -0.83 3.31
N LEU A 200 -6.16 -1.49 3.07
CA LEU A 200 -7.22 -1.60 4.06
C LEU A 200 -6.78 -2.43 5.26
N LEU A 201 -5.92 -3.43 5.04
CA LEU A 201 -5.43 -4.37 6.05
C LEU A 201 -4.12 -3.93 6.73
N LEU A 202 -3.36 -2.99 6.16
CA LEU A 202 -2.07 -2.54 6.73
C LEU A 202 -2.13 -2.11 8.20
N GLY A 203 -3.31 -1.74 8.70
CA GLY A 203 -3.53 -1.36 10.09
C GLY A 203 -3.79 -2.53 11.05
N PHE A 204 -3.62 -3.77 10.61
CA PHE A 204 -3.91 -4.98 11.38
C PHE A 204 -2.87 -6.10 11.12
N VAL A 205 -1.80 -5.80 10.39
CA VAL A 205 -0.83 -6.78 9.87
C VAL A 205 0.52 -6.57 10.57
N LYS A 206 1.21 -7.68 10.89
CA LYS A 206 2.56 -7.66 11.49
C LYS A 206 3.62 -7.09 10.54
N LYS A 207 4.73 -6.58 11.11
CA LYS A 207 5.91 -6.04 10.38
C LYS A 207 6.38 -6.95 9.23
N ASP A 208 6.62 -8.23 9.48
CA ASP A 208 7.18 -9.16 8.49
C ASP A 208 6.29 -9.33 7.25
N VAL A 209 4.98 -9.37 7.47
CA VAL A 209 3.99 -9.51 6.41
C VAL A 209 3.86 -8.21 5.61
N ILE A 210 3.99 -7.04 6.26
CA ILE A 210 4.07 -5.74 5.55
C ILE A 210 5.29 -5.70 4.63
N VAL A 211 6.45 -6.12 5.12
CA VAL A 211 7.71 -6.13 4.37
C VAL A 211 7.61 -7.04 3.14
N SER A 212 7.09 -8.26 3.31
CA SER A 212 6.91 -9.22 2.20
C SER A 212 5.97 -8.67 1.10
N ASN A 213 4.91 -7.95 1.51
CA ASN A 213 3.91 -7.43 0.58
C ASN A 213 4.16 -6.00 0.09
N MET A 214 5.25 -5.35 0.51
CA MET A 214 5.63 -4.01 0.04
C MET A 214 5.77 -3.96 -1.48
N SER A 215 6.26 -5.05 -2.09
CA SER A 215 6.38 -5.19 -3.54
C SER A 215 5.05 -5.03 -4.28
N HIS A 216 3.93 -5.51 -3.72
CA HIS A 216 2.60 -5.38 -4.28
C HIS A 216 2.08 -3.93 -4.26
N LEU A 217 2.40 -3.17 -3.21
CA LEU A 217 2.06 -1.74 -3.13
C LEU A 217 2.76 -0.94 -4.23
N ILE A 218 4.03 -1.23 -4.50
CA ILE A 218 4.81 -0.55 -5.54
C ILE A 218 4.38 -1.04 -6.94
N LYS A 219 4.03 -2.31 -7.10
CA LYS A 219 3.55 -2.88 -8.37
C LYS A 219 2.28 -2.18 -8.87
N MET A 220 1.44 -1.71 -7.95
CA MET A 220 0.22 -0.95 -8.25
C MET A 220 0.51 0.39 -8.94
N LEU A 221 1.68 1.00 -8.73
CA LEU A 221 1.99 2.31 -9.29
C LEU A 221 1.97 2.28 -10.82
N ASP A 222 1.11 3.14 -11.38
CA ASP A 222 0.95 3.38 -12.82
C ASP A 222 1.28 4.84 -13.20
N GLY A 223 1.56 5.69 -12.21
CA GLY A 223 1.84 7.12 -12.39
C GLY A 223 0.62 8.03 -12.26
N SER A 224 -0.58 7.47 -12.12
CA SER A 224 -1.80 8.25 -11.86
C SER A 224 -1.77 8.91 -10.48
N GLU A 225 -2.35 10.11 -10.37
CA GLU A 225 -2.39 10.84 -9.11
C GLU A 225 -3.20 10.10 -8.03
N GLU A 226 -4.28 9.44 -8.44
CA GLU A 226 -5.15 8.65 -7.57
C GLU A 226 -4.38 7.50 -6.89
N VAL A 227 -3.64 6.72 -7.67
CA VAL A 227 -2.84 5.59 -7.16
C VAL A 227 -1.65 6.09 -6.34
N ASN A 228 -1.04 7.21 -6.72
CA ASN A 228 0.03 7.85 -5.94
C ASN A 228 -0.48 8.30 -4.56
N ASN A 229 -1.69 8.86 -4.49
CA ASN A 229 -2.30 9.26 -3.23
C ASN A 229 -2.66 8.04 -2.36
N LEU A 230 -3.13 6.94 -2.96
CA LEU A 230 -3.32 5.68 -2.27
C LEU A 230 -2.01 5.14 -1.69
N PHE A 231 -0.92 5.17 -2.45
CA PHE A 231 0.40 4.76 -1.97
C PHE A 231 0.87 5.63 -0.79
N LYS A 232 0.78 6.97 -0.89
CA LYS A 232 1.13 7.88 0.22
C LYS A 232 0.29 7.62 1.46
N MET A 233 -1.01 7.36 1.29
CA MET A 233 -1.91 6.99 2.39
C MET A 233 -1.50 5.67 3.04
N ALA A 234 -1.09 4.67 2.24
CA ALA A 234 -0.60 3.39 2.72
C ALA A 234 0.64 3.56 3.60
N ILE A 235 1.62 4.36 3.16
CA ILE A 235 2.84 4.65 3.92
C ILE A 235 2.51 5.35 5.25
N LYS A 236 1.63 6.36 5.23
CA LYS A 236 1.19 7.04 6.46
C LYS A 236 0.52 6.05 7.42
N LYS A 237 -0.33 5.16 6.92
CA LYS A 237 -0.99 4.14 7.72
C LYS A 237 0.01 3.17 8.36
N ILE A 238 1.03 2.73 7.62
CA ILE A 238 2.11 1.88 8.14
C ILE A 238 2.88 2.57 9.27
N LEU A 239 3.17 3.87 9.13
CA LEU A 239 3.95 4.62 10.12
C LEU A 239 3.15 5.06 11.35
N ILE A 240 1.83 5.23 11.21
CA ILE A 240 0.91 5.52 12.31
C ILE A 240 0.58 4.24 13.08
N HIS A 241 0.59 3.08 12.42
CA HIS A 241 0.30 1.80 13.04
C HIS A 241 1.22 1.56 14.26
N GLN A 242 0.60 1.43 15.42
CA GLN A 242 1.20 0.83 16.61
C GLN A 242 0.72 -0.61 16.63
N ASP A 243 1.66 -1.57 16.70
CA ASP A 243 1.30 -2.97 16.76
C ASP A 243 0.44 -3.22 18.01
N VAL A 244 -0.56 -4.08 17.84
CA VAL A 244 -1.50 -4.46 18.91
C VAL A 244 -0.80 -5.18 20.07
N ASN A 245 0.38 -5.76 19.79
CA ASN A 245 1.09 -6.68 20.66
C ASN A 245 2.52 -6.25 21.00
N ASP A 246 2.80 -4.94 21.10
CA ASP A 246 4.08 -4.43 21.62
C ASP A 246 5.33 -4.96 20.85
N THR A 247 5.18 -5.17 19.54
CA THR A 247 6.28 -5.54 18.64
C THR A 247 6.71 -4.35 17.78
N GLU A 248 8.01 -4.28 17.50
CA GLU A 248 8.73 -3.11 16.98
C GLU A 248 8.00 -2.36 15.86
N LYS A 249 7.79 -1.06 16.09
CA LYS A 249 7.35 -0.12 15.07
C LYS A 249 8.36 -0.11 13.91
N LEU A 250 7.89 -0.31 12.67
CA LEU A 250 8.74 -0.12 11.49
C LEU A 250 9.23 1.34 11.46
N SER A 251 10.54 1.53 11.59
CA SER A 251 11.12 2.87 11.54
C SER A 251 11.02 3.45 10.13
N LYS A 252 11.06 4.78 10.03
CA LYS A 252 11.09 5.47 8.74
C LYS A 252 12.33 5.06 7.93
N GLU A 253 13.46 4.88 8.61
CA GLU A 253 14.72 4.42 8.06
C GLU A 253 14.66 2.97 7.58
N GLU A 254 14.06 2.09 8.39
CA GLU A 254 13.87 0.69 8.02
C GLU A 254 12.98 0.54 6.80
N LEU A 255 11.92 1.35 6.68
CA LEU A 255 11.03 1.34 5.52
C LEU A 255 11.79 1.69 4.23
N ILE A 256 12.65 2.72 4.28
CA ILE A 256 13.50 3.08 3.14
C ILE A 256 14.47 1.94 2.83
N LYS A 257 15.11 1.35 3.85
CA LYS A 257 15.98 0.18 3.67
C LYS A 257 15.23 -0.95 2.97
N VAL A 258 14.08 -1.37 3.49
CA VAL A 258 13.25 -2.43 2.93
C VAL A 258 12.98 -2.21 1.43
N ILE A 259 12.57 -1.01 1.04
CA ILE A 259 12.25 -0.71 -0.37
C ILE A 259 13.49 -0.83 -1.27
N HIS A 260 14.68 -0.46 -0.79
CA HIS A 260 15.92 -0.57 -1.57
C HIS A 260 16.31 -2.02 -1.88
N TYR A 261 16.01 -2.96 -0.99
CA TYR A 261 16.34 -4.38 -1.16
C TYR A 261 15.24 -5.20 -1.87
N ILE A 262 14.16 -4.55 -2.33
CA ILE A 262 13.14 -5.24 -3.12
C ILE A 262 13.72 -5.59 -4.50
N GLU A 263 13.69 -6.87 -4.83
CA GLU A 263 14.09 -7.34 -6.15
C GLU A 263 13.24 -6.71 -7.27
N PRO A 264 13.86 -6.13 -8.31
CA PRO A 264 13.13 -5.48 -9.40
C PRO A 264 12.17 -6.41 -10.15
N SER A 265 12.42 -7.73 -10.14
CA SER A 265 11.57 -8.76 -10.75
C SER A 265 10.17 -8.79 -10.14
N LYS A 266 10.03 -8.54 -8.83
CA LYS A 266 8.75 -8.64 -8.09
C LYS A 266 7.81 -7.46 -8.34
N VAL A 267 8.35 -6.31 -8.75
CA VAL A 267 7.62 -5.03 -8.84
C VAL A 267 7.26 -4.66 -10.28
N GLY A 268 7.80 -5.37 -11.27
CA GLY A 268 7.64 -5.03 -12.70
C GLY A 268 8.76 -4.11 -13.23
N GLY A 269 9.95 -4.15 -12.62
CA GLY A 269 11.18 -3.51 -13.11
C GLY A 269 11.65 -2.31 -12.27
N LEU A 270 12.89 -1.88 -12.54
CA LEU A 270 13.56 -0.78 -11.81
C LEU A 270 12.82 0.56 -11.92
N LYS A 271 12.10 0.82 -13.03
CA LYS A 271 11.37 2.08 -13.23
C LYS A 271 10.26 2.26 -12.20
N LYS A 272 9.47 1.21 -11.92
CA LYS A 272 8.41 1.26 -10.91
C LYS A 272 8.97 1.45 -9.50
N LEU A 273 10.07 0.77 -9.20
CA LEU A 273 10.78 0.93 -7.93
C LEU A 273 11.31 2.35 -7.75
N ALA A 274 11.88 2.94 -8.80
CA ALA A 274 12.31 4.34 -8.81
C ALA A 274 11.15 5.31 -8.57
N MET A 275 10.00 5.09 -9.21
CA MET A 275 8.79 5.89 -8.98
C MET A 275 8.30 5.79 -7.53
N GLY A 276 8.30 4.59 -6.96
CA GLY A 276 7.94 4.39 -5.55
C GLY A 276 8.85 5.14 -4.58
N LEU A 277 10.17 5.10 -4.80
CA LEU A 277 11.15 5.84 -4.02
C LEU A 277 11.03 7.36 -4.20
N GLU A 278 10.82 7.85 -5.43
CA GLU A 278 10.61 9.28 -5.68
C GLU A 278 9.34 9.80 -5.01
N LEU A 279 8.25 9.04 -5.05
CA LEU A 279 7.02 9.36 -4.32
C LEU A 279 7.24 9.36 -2.80
N LEU A 280 7.96 8.37 -2.28
CA LEU A 280 8.27 8.28 -0.85
C LEU A 280 9.07 9.51 -0.39
N PHE A 281 10.13 9.87 -1.11
CA PHE A 281 10.97 11.02 -0.78
C PHE A 281 10.26 12.37 -0.99
N SER A 282 9.22 12.42 -1.85
CA SER A 282 8.40 13.61 -2.03
C SER A 282 7.53 13.94 -0.80
N MET A 283 7.31 13.00 0.12
CA MET A 283 6.51 13.18 1.33
C MET A 283 7.29 13.93 2.42
N LYS A 284 7.54 15.23 2.20
CA LYS A 284 8.32 16.12 3.08
C LYS A 284 7.77 16.23 4.51
N ASP A 285 6.49 15.94 4.72
CA ASP A 285 5.84 15.88 6.02
C ASP A 285 6.23 14.65 6.84
N VAL A 286 6.70 13.60 6.17
CA VAL A 286 7.05 12.31 6.80
C VAL A 286 8.56 12.08 6.78
N PHE A 287 9.21 12.33 5.64
CA PHE A 287 10.64 12.11 5.42
C PHE A 287 11.35 13.44 5.22
N ASP A 288 11.86 13.98 6.31
CA ASP A 288 12.72 15.16 6.26
C ASP A 288 14.15 14.81 5.77
N PRO A 289 14.96 15.81 5.39
CA PRO A 289 16.34 15.60 4.95
C PRO A 289 17.20 14.79 5.92
N THR A 290 16.96 14.90 7.23
CA THR A 290 17.72 14.19 8.26
C THR A 290 17.42 12.70 8.22
N ILE A 291 16.13 12.33 8.13
CA ILE A 291 15.66 10.95 8.02
C ILE A 291 16.12 10.34 6.70
N LEU A 292 16.02 11.08 5.59
CA LEU A 292 16.51 10.60 4.29
C LEU A 292 18.02 10.32 4.35
N GLY A 293 18.80 11.23 4.95
CA GLY A 293 20.23 11.06 5.14
C GLY A 293 20.60 9.86 6.02
N SER A 294 19.96 9.73 7.18
CA SER A 294 20.18 8.59 8.10
C SER A 294 19.80 7.26 7.45
N SER A 295 18.71 7.22 6.69
CA SER A 295 18.26 6.04 5.94
C SER A 295 19.27 5.61 4.88
N LEU A 296 19.77 6.55 4.09
CA LEU A 296 20.79 6.26 3.08
C LEU A 296 22.10 5.77 3.72
N LYS A 297 22.51 6.40 4.82
CA LYS A 297 23.67 5.95 5.60
C LYS A 297 23.46 4.54 6.17
N MET A 298 22.26 4.20 6.62
CA MET A 298 21.90 2.86 7.09
C MET A 298 21.98 1.82 5.97
N VAL A 299 21.52 2.16 4.76
CA VAL A 299 21.66 1.29 3.58
C VAL A 299 23.13 1.07 3.22
N ILE A 300 23.96 2.12 3.28
CA ILE A 300 25.41 2.03 3.03
C ILE A 300 26.11 1.17 4.09
N ASN A 301 25.77 1.32 5.36
CA ASN A 301 26.41 0.55 6.43
C ASN A 301 25.82 -0.87 6.60
N SER A 302 24.86 -1.27 5.75
CA SER A 302 24.30 -2.63 5.81
C SER A 302 25.34 -3.66 5.37
N SER A 303 25.35 -4.83 6.03
CA SER A 303 26.22 -5.97 5.71
C SER A 303 25.82 -6.75 4.44
N GLU A 304 24.73 -6.33 3.82
CA GLU A 304 24.17 -6.89 2.59
C GLU A 304 24.84 -6.23 1.35
N GLU A 305 24.66 -6.83 0.18
CA GLU A 305 25.16 -6.23 -1.07
C GLU A 305 24.49 -4.88 -1.35
N ILE A 306 25.28 -3.91 -1.80
CA ILE A 306 24.78 -2.55 -2.01
C ILE A 306 23.67 -2.56 -3.07
N PRO A 307 22.45 -2.08 -2.76
CA PRO A 307 21.37 -2.07 -3.71
C PRO A 307 21.64 -1.16 -4.92
N THR A 308 21.32 -1.66 -6.12
CA THR A 308 21.46 -0.88 -7.36
C THR A 308 20.63 0.42 -7.36
N MET A 309 19.57 0.48 -6.56
CA MET A 309 18.71 1.67 -6.42
C MET A 309 19.35 2.79 -5.60
N LEU A 310 20.38 2.51 -4.80
CA LEU A 310 20.98 3.48 -3.87
C LEU A 310 21.47 4.75 -4.59
N MET A 311 22.16 4.59 -5.73
CA MET A 311 22.64 5.72 -6.51
C MET A 311 21.49 6.57 -7.04
N ARG A 312 20.43 5.93 -7.53
CA ARG A 312 19.23 6.63 -7.98
C ARG A 312 18.58 7.40 -6.83
N SER A 313 18.55 6.82 -5.64
CA SER A 313 18.03 7.48 -4.44
C SER A 313 18.84 8.70 -4.05
N ILE A 314 20.18 8.62 -4.05
CA ILE A 314 21.05 9.79 -3.79
C ILE A 314 20.75 10.92 -4.79
N MET A 315 20.60 10.59 -6.08
CA MET A 315 20.25 11.59 -7.11
C MET A 315 18.88 12.23 -6.87
N VAL A 316 17.87 11.42 -6.53
CA VAL A 316 16.50 11.92 -6.24
C VAL A 316 16.50 12.80 -4.98
N VAL A 317 17.20 12.38 -3.92
CA VAL A 317 17.34 13.18 -2.70
C VAL A 317 18.03 14.52 -3.00
N TYR A 318 19.10 14.53 -3.80
CA TYR A 318 19.74 15.79 -4.22
C TYR A 318 18.80 16.68 -5.03
N LYS A 319 18.05 16.12 -5.98
CA LYS A 319 17.06 16.85 -6.79
C LYS A 319 15.97 17.49 -5.92
N LEU A 320 15.50 16.79 -4.88
CA LEU A 320 14.46 17.29 -3.97
C LEU A 320 15.01 18.23 -2.88
N HIS A 321 16.25 18.00 -2.44
CA HIS A 321 16.91 18.73 -1.34
C HIS A 321 18.36 19.09 -1.70
N PRO A 322 18.58 20.11 -2.56
CA PRO A 322 19.93 20.51 -2.97
C PRO A 322 20.87 20.89 -1.82
N ILE A 323 20.30 21.31 -0.68
CA ILE A 323 21.05 21.64 0.54
C ILE A 323 21.89 20.47 1.07
N MET A 324 21.51 19.22 0.75
CA MET A 324 22.19 18.01 1.22
C MET A 324 23.46 17.68 0.42
N LYS A 325 23.83 18.48 -0.58
CA LYS A 325 24.96 18.21 -1.50
C LYS A 325 26.23 17.76 -0.79
N SER A 326 26.64 18.49 0.25
CA SER A 326 27.85 18.18 1.02
C SER A 326 27.73 16.85 1.75
N TYR A 327 26.60 16.62 2.42
CA TYR A 327 26.33 15.38 3.14
C TYR A 327 26.29 14.16 2.20
N LEU A 328 25.61 14.27 1.06
CA LEU A 328 25.54 13.21 0.05
C LEU A 328 26.92 12.90 -0.55
N SER A 329 27.77 13.91 -0.72
CA SER A 329 29.17 13.71 -1.13
C SER A 329 29.96 12.94 -0.05
N GLY A 330 29.71 13.26 1.22
CA GLY A 330 30.23 12.49 2.35
C GLY A 330 29.77 11.03 2.37
N LEU A 331 28.52 10.75 1.95
CA LEU A 331 28.04 9.38 1.78
C LEU A 331 28.77 8.65 0.65
N LEU A 332 29.05 9.30 -0.48
CA LEU A 332 29.87 8.71 -1.54
C LEU A 332 31.27 8.34 -1.03
N ASN A 333 31.88 9.23 -0.23
CA ASN A 333 33.17 8.94 0.38
C ASN A 333 33.10 7.75 1.32
N LEU A 334 32.06 7.68 2.16
CA LEU A 334 31.83 6.55 3.07
C LEU A 334 31.69 5.22 2.31
N MET A 335 31.00 5.21 1.18
CA MET A 335 30.89 4.02 0.33
C MET A 335 32.24 3.55 -0.21
N VAL A 336 33.13 4.49 -0.57
CA VAL A 336 34.48 4.15 -1.02
C VAL A 336 35.30 3.59 0.13
N ILE A 337 35.28 4.22 1.30
CA ILE A 337 35.99 3.74 2.51
C ILE A 337 35.55 2.31 2.86
N ASN A 338 34.25 2.07 2.89
CA ASN A 338 33.70 0.74 3.19
C ASN A 338 34.01 -0.29 2.08
N SER A 339 34.38 0.16 0.87
CA SER A 339 34.77 -0.70 -0.26
C SER A 339 36.26 -1.02 -0.30
N THR A 340 37.12 -0.17 0.28
CA THR A 340 38.58 -0.33 0.26
C THR A 340 39.10 -1.28 1.33
N HIS A 341 38.30 -1.56 2.37
CA HIS A 341 38.60 -2.54 3.41
C HIS A 341 37.63 -3.73 3.32
N PRO A 342 37.84 -4.71 2.43
CA PRO A 342 36.99 -5.89 2.38
C PRO A 342 37.09 -6.67 3.69
N VAL A 343 35.98 -7.31 4.08
CA VAL A 343 35.93 -8.24 5.22
C VAL A 343 36.86 -9.41 4.92
N ALA A 344 38.12 -9.33 5.33
CA ALA A 344 38.97 -10.51 5.43
C ALA A 344 38.30 -11.45 6.45
N ASP A 345 38.19 -12.74 6.13
CA ASP A 345 37.67 -13.79 7.00
C ASP A 345 38.28 -13.67 8.42
N LYS A 346 37.56 -13.03 9.35
CA LYS A 346 38.06 -12.83 10.71
C LYS A 346 37.83 -14.10 11.50
N GLU A 347 38.92 -14.81 11.80
CA GLU A 347 39.02 -15.58 13.03
C GLU A 347 38.61 -14.68 14.21
N HIS A 348 37.70 -15.20 15.03
CA HIS A 348 37.09 -14.50 16.15
C HIS A 348 38.10 -14.32 17.28
N ASP A 349 38.69 -13.13 17.41
CA ASP A 349 39.44 -12.73 18.61
C ASP A 349 38.46 -12.09 19.62
N PRO A 350 38.18 -12.75 20.76
CA PRO A 350 37.14 -12.33 21.70
C PRO A 350 37.49 -11.12 22.57
N ASN A 351 38.69 -10.52 22.44
CA ASN A 351 39.17 -9.47 23.35
C ASN A 351 39.29 -8.06 22.73
N LYS A 352 38.82 -7.83 21.51
CA LYS A 352 38.68 -6.47 20.97
C LYS A 352 37.22 -6.04 21.00
N SER A 353 36.94 -4.99 21.76
CA SER A 353 35.69 -4.25 21.72
C SER A 353 35.35 -3.87 20.27
N ASP A 354 34.16 -4.25 19.83
CA ASP A 354 33.57 -3.99 18.51
C ASP A 354 33.51 -2.49 18.18
N GLU A 355 34.61 -1.91 17.70
CA GLU A 355 34.52 -0.75 16.82
C GLU A 355 34.14 -1.25 15.43
N GLY A 356 32.83 -1.17 15.16
CA GLY A 356 32.15 -1.66 13.96
C GLY A 356 32.79 -1.19 12.66
N THR A 357 33.62 -2.05 12.09
CA THR A 357 34.21 -1.88 10.76
C THR A 357 33.17 -2.31 9.72
N ASN A 358 32.20 -1.44 9.44
CA ASN A 358 31.21 -1.62 8.39
C ASN A 358 31.92 -1.72 7.03
N SER A 359 32.12 -2.94 6.56
CA SER A 359 32.92 -3.25 5.38
C SER A 359 32.02 -3.94 4.35
N HIS A 360 32.06 -3.49 3.10
CA HIS A 360 31.29 -4.09 2.03
C HIS A 360 31.91 -5.43 1.61
N LYS A 361 31.05 -6.42 1.26
CA LYS A 361 31.50 -7.71 0.73
C LYS A 361 32.25 -7.58 -0.59
N HIS A 362 31.72 -6.70 -1.45
CA HIS A 362 32.28 -6.40 -2.76
C HIS A 362 32.45 -4.89 -2.90
N PRO A 363 33.56 -4.42 -3.49
CA PRO A 363 33.74 -3.01 -3.75
C PRO A 363 32.74 -2.49 -4.80
N ILE A 364 32.36 -1.22 -4.68
CA ILE A 364 31.35 -0.57 -5.54
C ILE A 364 31.69 -0.59 -7.04
N TRP A 365 32.97 -0.71 -7.41
CA TRP A 365 33.45 -0.70 -8.80
C TRP A 365 33.41 -2.06 -9.48
N GLU A 366 33.10 -3.16 -8.78
CA GLU A 366 32.90 -4.47 -9.40
C GLU A 366 31.55 -4.56 -10.13
N ASN A 367 30.53 -3.88 -9.61
CA ASN A 367 29.21 -3.85 -10.23
C ASN A 367 29.09 -2.65 -11.17
N GLU A 368 29.11 -2.92 -12.48
CA GLU A 368 29.07 -1.88 -13.52
C GLU A 368 27.87 -0.93 -13.40
N LYS A 369 26.69 -1.44 -13.02
CA LYS A 369 25.48 -0.60 -12.85
C LYS A 369 25.62 0.34 -11.66
N LEU A 370 26.16 -0.17 -10.55
CA LEU A 370 26.40 0.61 -9.35
C LEU A 370 27.50 1.65 -9.58
N TRP A 371 28.58 1.25 -10.25
CA TRP A 371 29.69 2.13 -10.59
C TRP A 371 29.28 3.26 -11.54
N ASN A 372 28.53 2.95 -12.60
CA ASN A 372 27.99 3.99 -13.49
C ASN A 372 27.06 4.95 -12.74
N GLY A 373 26.24 4.44 -11.82
CA GLY A 373 25.42 5.28 -10.94
C GLY A 373 26.27 6.17 -10.03
N PHE A 374 27.36 5.63 -9.47
CA PHE A 374 28.31 6.37 -8.64
C PHE A 374 28.98 7.50 -9.42
N LEU A 375 29.46 7.24 -10.63
CA LEU A 375 30.07 8.27 -11.49
C LEU A 375 29.10 9.41 -11.80
N LEU A 376 27.83 9.10 -12.04
CA LEU A 376 26.80 10.11 -12.25
C LEU A 376 26.51 10.91 -10.96
N CYS A 377 26.47 10.27 -9.79
CA CYS A 377 26.37 10.98 -8.51
C CYS A 377 27.59 11.87 -8.27
N PHE A 378 28.79 11.38 -8.58
CA PHE A 378 30.04 12.12 -8.45
C PHE A 378 30.01 13.40 -9.29
N ASP A 379 29.54 13.32 -10.55
CA ASP A 379 29.40 14.47 -11.44
C ASP A 379 28.37 15.49 -10.95
N ILE A 380 27.19 15.02 -10.55
CA ILE A 380 26.09 15.88 -10.07
C ILE A 380 26.47 16.62 -8.78
N LEU A 381 27.30 16.01 -7.92
CA LEU A 381 27.67 16.56 -6.61
C LEU A 381 28.94 17.44 -6.63
N LYS A 382 29.54 17.69 -7.81
CA LYS A 382 30.70 18.59 -7.95
C LYS A 382 30.42 19.99 -7.38
N PRO A 383 31.36 20.64 -6.67
CA PRO A 383 32.73 20.22 -6.43
C PRO A 383 32.93 19.35 -5.17
N ASN A 384 31.92 19.24 -4.30
CA ASN A 384 32.04 18.57 -3.00
C ASN A 384 32.41 17.08 -3.11
N SER A 385 32.12 16.44 -4.25
CA SER A 385 32.49 15.06 -4.53
C SER A 385 33.99 14.85 -4.78
N PHE A 386 34.79 15.89 -5.05
CA PHE A 386 36.23 15.74 -5.33
C PHE A 386 37.03 15.15 -4.16
N VAL A 387 36.54 15.33 -2.93
CA VAL A 387 37.12 14.70 -1.73
C VAL A 387 37.24 13.18 -1.88
N VAL A 388 36.31 12.55 -2.61
CA VAL A 388 36.25 11.10 -2.81
C VAL A 388 37.46 10.57 -3.60
N LEU A 389 38.09 11.40 -4.44
CA LEU A 389 39.23 11.00 -5.25
C LEU A 389 40.48 10.71 -4.41
N LYS A 390 40.64 11.43 -3.29
CA LYS A 390 41.75 11.21 -2.35
C LYS A 390 41.67 9.78 -1.76
N THR A 391 40.47 9.25 -1.60
CA THR A 391 40.20 7.95 -0.96
C THR A 391 40.09 6.78 -1.96
N LEU A 392 39.83 7.06 -3.24
CA LEU A 392 39.73 6.02 -4.27
C LEU A 392 41.09 5.37 -4.62
N PRO A 393 41.13 4.07 -4.94
CA PRO A 393 42.34 3.44 -5.46
C PRO A 393 42.79 4.04 -6.79
N GLU A 394 44.09 3.95 -7.09
CA GLU A 394 44.71 4.62 -8.24
C GLU A 394 44.04 4.29 -9.59
N LYS A 395 43.67 3.02 -9.80
CA LYS A 395 43.03 2.57 -11.06
C LYS A 395 41.72 3.32 -11.31
N GLN A 396 40.83 3.34 -10.32
CA GLN A 396 39.51 3.98 -10.42
C GLN A 396 39.62 5.49 -10.45
N ARG A 397 40.59 6.07 -9.72
CA ARG A 397 40.87 7.50 -9.77
C ARG A 397 41.27 7.95 -11.17
N ASN A 398 42.17 7.22 -11.82
CA ASN A 398 42.62 7.50 -13.18
C ASN A 398 41.48 7.37 -14.20
N GLU A 399 40.57 6.40 -14.01
CA GLU A 399 39.37 6.26 -14.83
C GLU A 399 38.45 7.49 -14.72
N ILE A 400 38.22 8.00 -13.51
CA ILE A 400 37.41 9.21 -13.28
C ILE A 400 38.07 10.43 -13.92
N ILE A 401 39.39 10.58 -13.72
CA ILE A 401 40.16 11.68 -14.30
C ILE A 401 40.09 11.67 -15.83
N LEU A 402 40.20 10.49 -16.45
CA LEU A 402 40.08 10.35 -17.91
C LEU A 402 38.69 10.74 -18.41
N LYS A 403 37.64 10.38 -17.66
CA LYS A 403 36.24 10.65 -18.03
C LYS A 403 35.81 12.10 -17.75
N TYR A 404 36.42 12.73 -16.75
CA TYR A 404 36.09 14.07 -16.26
C TYR A 404 37.38 14.89 -16.07
N PRO A 405 38.01 15.36 -17.16
CA PRO A 405 39.30 16.06 -17.10
C PRO A 405 39.26 17.37 -16.30
N GLU A 406 38.10 18.01 -16.18
CA GLU A 406 37.89 19.22 -15.37
C GLU A 406 38.17 19.04 -13.88
N VAL A 407 38.17 17.79 -13.42
CA VAL A 407 38.45 17.42 -12.03
C VAL A 407 39.91 17.73 -11.65
N LEU A 408 40.86 17.55 -12.57
CA LEU A 408 42.28 17.81 -12.33
C LEU A 408 42.52 19.30 -12.03
N THR A 409 41.97 20.18 -12.87
CA THR A 409 42.11 21.62 -12.74
C THR A 409 41.60 22.12 -11.39
N GLU A 410 40.53 21.53 -10.89
CA GLU A 410 39.91 21.95 -9.64
C GLU A 410 40.57 21.31 -8.41
N MET A 411 41.11 20.08 -8.53
CA MET A 411 41.96 19.52 -7.47
C MET A 411 43.25 20.31 -7.29
N GLU A 412 43.90 20.75 -8.38
CA GLU A 412 45.07 21.62 -8.30
C GLU A 412 44.77 23.00 -7.69
N LYS A 413 43.53 23.49 -7.77
CA LYS A 413 43.12 24.73 -7.08
C LYS A 413 42.90 24.48 -5.59
N ILE A 414 42.24 23.37 -5.25
CA ILE A 414 42.00 22.99 -3.85
C ILE A 414 43.31 22.68 -3.11
N GLU A 415 44.27 22.02 -3.76
CA GLU A 415 45.63 21.80 -3.18
C GLU A 415 46.40 23.11 -3.00
N ARG A 416 46.21 24.08 -3.89
CA ARG A 416 46.79 25.43 -3.75
C ARG A 416 46.14 26.26 -2.63
N ASP A 417 44.86 26.04 -2.35
CA ASP A 417 44.15 26.72 -1.26
C ASP A 417 44.37 26.05 0.12
N GLU A 418 44.80 24.78 0.16
CA GLU A 418 45.12 24.02 1.39
C GLU A 418 46.59 24.18 1.85
N GLU A 419 47.49 24.80 1.08
CA GLU A 419 48.84 25.14 1.56
C GLU A 419 48.76 26.21 2.66
N PRO A 420 49.13 25.91 3.92
CA PRO A 420 49.13 26.91 4.96
C PRO A 420 50.23 27.92 4.67
N VAL A 421 49.86 29.20 4.60
CA VAL A 421 50.76 30.36 4.67
C VAL A 421 51.59 30.23 5.95
N SER A 422 52.69 29.51 5.85
CA SER A 422 53.72 29.35 6.86
C SER A 422 54.99 29.75 6.16
N LEU A 423 55.64 30.80 6.67
CA LEU A 423 56.94 31.38 6.30
C LEU A 423 56.84 32.73 5.62
N GLU A 424 56.54 33.77 6.41
CA GLU A 424 57.18 35.08 6.26
C GLU A 424 57.07 35.89 7.58
N GLN A 425 57.67 35.37 8.64
CA GLN A 425 58.12 36.19 9.78
C GLN A 425 59.45 35.63 10.30
N SER A 426 60.48 35.74 9.48
CA SER A 426 61.84 35.90 9.98
C SER A 426 62.53 36.94 9.10
N SER A 427 63.36 37.77 9.75
CA SER A 427 64.19 38.84 9.20
C SER A 427 63.49 40.12 8.72
N VAL A 428 63.27 41.07 9.64
CA VAL A 428 63.82 42.43 9.50
C VAL A 428 64.30 42.91 10.88
N ASN A 429 65.51 43.48 10.86
CA ASN A 429 66.36 43.95 11.96
C ASN A 429 65.72 44.94 12.94
#